data_AF-A0A2U2DRR4-F1
#
_entry.id   AF-A0A2U2DRR4-F1
#
_cell.length_a   1.000
_cell.length_b   1.000
_cell.length_c   1.000
_cell.angle_alpha   90.00
_cell.angle_beta   90.00
_cell.angle_gamma   90.00
#
_symmetry.space_group_name_H-M   'P 1'
#
loop_
_entity.id
_entity.type
_entity.pdbx_description
1 polymer ?
#
loop_
_entity_poly.entity_id
_entity_poly.type
_entity_poly.pdbx_seq_one_letter_code
_entity_poly.pdbx_strand_id
1 'polypeptide(L)'
;MTTSPKDNVAPADLTNEQKEITLLRIIDAMGGQTDSSEGKGSWINWFCSDEIHNVQDDTFNRCNDKGWLHTTHNSDWDTSTTTLTKAGRAVLSATTEGSDAG
;
A
#
# COMPACT_ATOMS: atom_id res chain seq x y z
N MET A 1 5.99 40.39 -14.27
CA MET A 1 5.58 39.19 -15.04
C MET A 1 6.48 38.05 -14.61
N THR A 2 6.04 37.30 -13.60
CA THR A 2 5.76 35.85 -13.62
C THR A 2 7.00 34.96 -13.53
N THR A 3 7.49 34.76 -12.31
CA THR A 3 8.09 33.48 -11.92
C THR A 3 6.94 32.55 -11.48
N SER A 4 6.56 31.59 -12.32
CA SER A 4 5.80 30.44 -11.86
C SER A 4 6.79 29.33 -11.57
N PRO A 5 7.09 29.00 -10.31
CA PRO A 5 7.51 27.65 -10.01
C PRO A 5 6.25 26.79 -10.20
N LYS A 6 6.23 25.97 -11.25
CA LYS A 6 5.50 24.71 -11.14
C LYS A 6 6.33 23.89 -10.17
N ASP A 7 6.08 24.11 -8.88
CA ASP A 7 6.41 23.15 -7.86
C ASP A 7 5.59 21.91 -8.23
N ASN A 8 6.16 21.07 -9.09
CA ASN A 8 5.86 19.65 -9.02
C ASN A 8 6.37 19.25 -7.65
N VAL A 9 5.51 19.39 -6.65
CA VAL A 9 5.71 18.83 -5.33
C VAL A 9 5.82 17.34 -5.61
N ALA A 10 7.05 16.85 -5.77
CA ALA A 10 7.30 15.44 -5.62
C ALA A 10 6.66 15.08 -4.27
N PRO A 11 5.71 14.13 -4.22
CA PRO A 11 5.15 13.74 -2.94
C PRO A 11 6.33 13.44 -2.03
N ALA A 12 6.36 14.08 -0.85
CA ALA A 12 7.44 13.91 0.11
C ALA A 12 7.77 12.43 0.23
N ASP A 13 9.06 12.07 0.25
CA ASP A 13 9.50 10.69 0.40
C ASP A 13 8.83 10.11 1.66
N LEU A 14 7.76 9.34 1.46
CA LEU A 14 7.01 8.74 2.54
C LEU A 14 7.91 7.73 3.23
N THR A 15 7.91 7.73 4.57
CA THR A 15 8.57 6.67 5.32
C THR A 15 7.94 5.32 5.02
N ASN A 16 8.68 4.24 5.25
CA ASN A 16 8.15 2.88 5.03
C ASN A 16 6.83 2.65 5.79
N GLU A 17 6.73 3.15 7.02
CA GLU A 17 5.48 3.08 7.79
C GLU A 17 4.35 3.88 7.12
N GLN A 18 4.62 5.09 6.61
CA GLN A 18 3.60 5.87 5.90
C GLN A 18 3.14 5.18 4.60
N LYS A 19 4.05 4.56 3.85
CA LYS A 19 3.71 3.78 2.65
C LYS A 19 2.84 2.58 3.02
N GLU A 20 3.21 1.84 4.07
CA GLU A 20 2.45 0.69 4.56
C GLU A 20 1.04 1.10 5.00
N ILE A 21 0.89 2.14 5.84
CA ILE A 21 -0.42 2.66 6.25
C ILE A 21 -1.24 3.12 5.04
N THR A 22 -0.60 3.76 4.06
CA THR A 22 -1.27 4.19 2.83
C THR A 22 -1.82 2.99 2.04
N LEU A 23 -1.03 1.94 1.86
CA LEU A 23 -1.47 0.70 1.20
C LEU A 23 -2.67 0.08 1.92
N LEU A 24 -2.60 -0.06 3.25
CA LEU A 24 -3.68 -0.64 4.04
C LEU A 24 -4.98 0.18 3.92
N ARG A 25 -4.89 1.52 3.95
CA ARG A 25 -6.05 2.42 3.79
C ARG A 25 -6.69 2.32 2.41
N ILE A 26 -5.90 2.19 1.35
CA ILE A 26 -6.44 2.02 -0.01
C ILE A 26 -7.24 0.70 -0.09
N ILE A 27 -6.69 -0.40 0.40
CA ILE A 27 -7.37 -1.70 0.38
C ILE A 27 -8.61 -1.69 1.27
N ASP A 28 -8.57 -1.06 2.45
CA ASP A 28 -9.73 -0.90 3.33
C ASP A 28 -10.86 -0.12 2.63
N ALA A 29 -10.51 0.99 1.95
CA ALA A 29 -11.46 1.79 1.16
C ALA A 29 -12.05 1.04 -0.03
N MET A 30 -11.38 0.00 -0.55
CA MET A 30 -11.89 -0.91 -1.57
C MET A 30 -12.81 -2.01 -1.01
N GLY A 31 -13.11 -2.00 0.29
CA GLY A 31 -13.91 -3.02 0.96
C GLY A 31 -13.07 -4.12 1.62
N GLY A 32 -11.77 -3.90 1.78
CA GLY A 32 -10.83 -4.82 2.43
C GLY A 32 -10.32 -5.94 1.53
N GLN A 33 -10.61 -5.90 0.24
CA GLN A 33 -10.15 -6.88 -0.74
C GLN A 33 -9.92 -6.19 -2.10
N THR A 34 -8.86 -6.56 -2.81
CA THR A 34 -8.56 -6.05 -4.14
C THR A 34 -7.99 -7.15 -5.03
N ASP A 35 -8.20 -6.99 -6.34
CA ASP A 35 -7.38 -7.65 -7.35
C ASP A 35 -5.94 -7.11 -7.24
N SER A 36 -4.98 -8.02 -7.14
CA SER A 36 -3.55 -7.76 -7.05
C SER A 36 -2.75 -8.49 -8.14
N SER A 37 -3.41 -8.88 -9.23
CA SER A 37 -2.73 -9.43 -10.40
C SER A 37 -1.71 -8.45 -10.98
N GLU A 38 -0.62 -9.03 -11.49
CA GLU A 38 0.42 -8.27 -12.15
C GLU A 38 -0.13 -7.67 -13.46
N GLY A 39 -0.04 -6.35 -13.61
CA GLY A 39 -0.44 -5.66 -14.83
C GLY A 39 0.34 -4.36 -15.00
N LYS A 40 0.77 -4.04 -16.22
CA LYS A 40 1.66 -2.89 -16.52
C LYS A 40 1.13 -1.50 -16.13
N GLY A 41 -0.11 -1.40 -15.66
CA GLY A 41 -0.70 -0.16 -15.12
C GLY A 41 -1.45 -0.36 -13.80
N SER A 42 -1.23 -1.48 -13.10
CA SER A 42 -1.86 -1.70 -11.80
C SER A 42 -1.32 -0.68 -10.80
N TRP A 43 -2.22 -0.02 -10.08
CA TRP A 43 -1.86 0.95 -9.04
C TRP A 43 -1.01 0.30 -7.93
N ILE A 44 -1.18 -1.02 -7.72
CA ILE A 44 -0.46 -1.77 -6.70
C ILE A 44 1.03 -1.86 -6.98
N ASN A 45 1.44 -1.74 -8.26
CA ASN A 45 2.86 -1.76 -8.64
C ASN A 45 3.65 -0.63 -7.98
N TRP A 46 2.99 0.47 -7.62
CA TRP A 46 3.62 1.54 -6.86
C TRP A 46 4.13 1.05 -5.49
N PHE A 47 3.52 0.01 -4.91
CA PHE A 47 3.90 -0.59 -3.64
C PHE A 47 4.68 -1.91 -3.79
N CYS A 48 4.80 -2.43 -5.01
CA CYS A 48 5.62 -3.62 -5.33
C CYS A 48 6.97 -3.26 -5.97
N SER A 49 7.24 -1.97 -6.18
CA SER A 49 8.45 -1.47 -6.84
C SER A 49 8.94 -0.15 -6.23
N ASP A 50 8.58 0.13 -4.98
CA ASP A 50 8.96 1.34 -4.26
C ASP A 50 10.34 1.25 -3.59
N GLU A 51 11.03 0.11 -3.73
CA GLU A 51 12.33 -0.16 -3.14
C GLU A 51 13.31 -0.75 -4.17
N ILE A 52 14.59 -0.72 -3.84
CA ILE A 52 15.65 -1.28 -4.69
C ILE A 52 15.57 -2.82 -4.62
N HIS A 53 15.27 -3.43 -5.75
CA HIS A 53 15.21 -4.88 -5.91
C HIS A 53 16.47 -5.56 -5.35
N ASN A 54 16.30 -6.56 -4.49
CA ASN A 54 17.34 -7.31 -3.76
C ASN A 54 18.08 -6.54 -2.64
N VAL A 55 17.60 -5.37 -2.22
CA VAL A 55 18.18 -4.61 -1.09
C VAL A 55 17.18 -4.48 0.06
N GLN A 56 15.91 -4.22 -0.25
CA GLN A 56 14.85 -4.07 0.72
C GLN A 56 13.55 -4.61 0.14
N ASP A 57 12.76 -5.31 0.95
CA ASP A 57 11.43 -5.77 0.56
C ASP A 57 10.53 -4.55 0.30
N ASP A 58 9.80 -4.57 -0.80
CA ASP A 58 8.82 -3.54 -1.15
C ASP A 58 7.67 -3.47 -0.12
N THR A 59 6.92 -2.37 -0.17
CA THR A 59 5.85 -2.12 0.80
C THR A 59 4.80 -3.25 0.84
N PHE A 60 4.46 -3.82 -0.31
CA PHE A 60 3.48 -4.89 -0.40
C PHE A 60 3.97 -6.18 0.30
N ASN A 61 5.21 -6.59 0.05
CA ASN A 61 5.82 -7.76 0.66
C ASN A 61 5.96 -7.58 2.17
N ARG A 62 6.43 -6.41 2.66
CA ARG A 62 6.49 -6.12 4.10
C ARG A 62 5.12 -6.23 4.77
N CYS A 63 4.04 -5.77 4.12
CA CYS A 63 2.69 -5.89 4.67
C CYS A 63 2.19 -7.35 4.71
N ASN A 64 2.57 -8.20 3.76
CA ASN A 64 2.28 -9.63 3.80
C ASN A 64 3.08 -10.34 4.91
N ASP A 65 4.37 -10.02 5.06
CA ASP A 65 5.24 -10.62 6.09
C ASP A 65 4.79 -10.26 7.52
N LYS A 66 4.27 -9.04 7.71
CA LYS A 66 3.66 -8.61 8.96
C LYS A 66 2.29 -9.25 9.24
N GLY A 67 1.75 -10.02 8.28
CA GLY A 67 0.43 -10.63 8.36
C GLY A 67 -0.72 -9.62 8.27
N TRP A 68 -0.45 -8.40 7.81
CA TRP A 68 -1.47 -7.35 7.63
C TRP A 68 -2.27 -7.55 6.36
N LEU A 69 -1.65 -8.16 5.35
CA LEU A 69 -2.26 -8.62 4.12
C LEU A 69 -2.16 -10.13 4.00
N HIS A 70 -3.10 -10.71 3.26
CA HIS A 70 -3.04 -12.10 2.82
C HIS A 70 -3.38 -12.15 1.34
N THR A 71 -2.50 -12.74 0.54
CA THR A 71 -2.67 -12.85 -0.91
C THR A 71 -2.85 -14.31 -1.31
N THR A 72 -3.89 -14.58 -2.09
CA THR A 72 -4.10 -15.88 -2.74
C THR A 72 -3.91 -15.72 -4.24
N HIS A 73 -3.37 -16.74 -4.88
CA HIS A 73 -3.23 -16.79 -6.33
C HIS A 73 -4.07 -17.93 -6.89
N ASN A 74 -4.91 -17.61 -7.87
CA ASN A 74 -5.72 -18.56 -8.61
C ASN A 74 -5.08 -18.82 -9.98
N SER A 75 -4.48 -20.00 -10.13
CA SER A 75 -3.80 -20.41 -11.36
C SER A 75 -4.72 -20.59 -12.56
N ASP A 76 -6.01 -20.86 -12.34
CA ASP A 76 -6.96 -21.12 -13.43
C ASP A 76 -7.30 -19.84 -14.20
N TRP A 77 -7.27 -18.70 -13.51
CA TRP A 77 -7.62 -17.38 -14.06
C TRP A 77 -6.45 -16.40 -14.05
N ASP A 78 -5.26 -16.86 -13.66
CA ASP A 78 -4.07 -16.04 -13.44
C ASP A 78 -4.38 -14.78 -12.59
N THR A 79 -5.20 -14.98 -11.56
CA THR A 79 -5.75 -13.89 -10.75
C THR A 79 -5.19 -13.96 -9.33
N SER A 80 -4.57 -12.87 -8.88
CA SER A 80 -4.17 -12.70 -7.49
C SER A 80 -5.17 -11.82 -6.75
N THR A 81 -5.51 -12.22 -5.53
CA THR A 81 -6.44 -11.48 -4.69
C THR A 81 -5.80 -11.21 -3.34
N THR A 82 -5.70 -9.93 -2.99
CA THR A 82 -5.16 -9.51 -1.69
C THR A 82 -6.29 -9.08 -0.77
N THR A 83 -6.27 -9.62 0.43
CA THR A 83 -7.25 -9.36 1.48
C THR A 83 -6.57 -8.68 2.66
N LEU A 84 -7.18 -7.59 3.14
CA LEU A 84 -6.82 -6.96 4.40
C LEU A 84 -7.23 -7.87 5.56
N THR A 85 -6.27 -8.27 6.39
CA THR A 85 -6.52 -9.19 7.50
C THR A 85 -7.09 -8.46 8.72
N LYS A 86 -7.47 -9.23 9.75
CA LYS A 86 -7.85 -8.65 11.05
C LYS A 86 -6.68 -7.87 11.68
N ALA A 87 -5.44 -8.34 11.51
CA ALA A 87 -4.26 -7.64 12.01
C ALA A 87 -4.03 -6.31 11.29
N GLY A 88 -4.17 -6.29 9.96
CA GLY A 88 -4.09 -5.05 9.18
C GLY A 88 -5.16 -4.02 9.57
N ARG A 89 -6.40 -4.46 9.79
CA ARG A 89 -7.47 -3.58 10.30
C ARG A 89 -7.19 -3.00 11.69
N ALA A 90 -6.56 -3.78 12.57
CA ALA A 90 -6.18 -3.30 13.90
C ALA A 90 -5.15 -2.16 13.85
N VAL A 91 -4.21 -2.22 12.91
CA VAL A 91 -3.23 -1.15 12.66
C VAL A 91 -3.92 0.15 12.22
N LEU A 92 -4.91 0.05 11.33
CA LEU A 92 -5.69 1.22 10.89
C LEU A 92 -6.51 1.84 12.03
N SER A 93 -7.05 1.01 12.92
CA SER A 93 -7.81 1.48 14.08
C SER A 93 -6.89 2.25 15.05
N ALA A 94 -5.73 1.69 15.38
CA ALA A 94 -4.76 2.31 16.28
C ALA A 94 -4.20 3.65 15.74
N THR A 95 -4.05 3.79 14.42
CA THR A 95 -3.58 5.04 13.80
C THR A 95 -4.66 6.12 13.74
N THR A 96 -5.94 5.74 13.75
CA THR A 96 -7.07 6.69 13.75
C THR A 96 -7.31 7.25 15.14
N GLU A 97 -7.20 6.43 16.19
CA GLU A 97 -7.37 6.86 17.59
C GLU A 97 -6.28 7.82 18.08
N GLY A 98 -5.12 7.85 17.42
CA GLY A 98 -4.06 8.84 17.70
C GLY A 98 -4.26 10.21 17.04
N SER A 99 -5.26 10.38 16.17
CA SER A 99 -5.49 11.61 15.40
C SER A 99 -6.63 12.49 15.93
N ASP A 100 -7.35 12.03 16.97
CA ASP A 100 -8.54 12.71 17.54
C ASP A 100 -8.28 13.36 18.92
N ALA A 101 -7.01 13.56 19.27
CA ALA A 101 -6.59 14.34 20.43
C ALA A 101 -6.01 15.69 19.98
N GLY A 102 -6.87 16.60 19.50
CA GLY A 102 -6.52 17.96 19.09
C GLY A 102 -7.68 18.93 19.20
#